data_AF-A0A955EXA7-F1
#
_entry.id   AF-A0A955EXA7-F1
#
_cell.length_a   1.000
_cell.length_b   1.000
_cell.length_c   1.000
_cell.angle_alpha   90.00
_cell.angle_beta   90.00
_cell.angle_gamma   90.00
#
_symmetry.space_group_name_H-M   'P 1'
#
loop_
_entity.id
_entity.type
_entity.pdbx_description
1 polymer ?
#
loop_
_entity_poly.entity_id
_entity_poly.type
_entity_poly.pdbx_seq_one_letter_code
_entity_poly.pdbx_strand_id
1 'polypeptide(L)'
;LHESPRSMTGVLTALALGAAMIGFLNVPHFLGGHAAFAHYVDTAVVTEGAVAEAPHGRVSVELALAVLSVMVGLAGLMLAWRWYVKDPSLPKSYVDRNRELYDLVHDKYRVDEFYEGAVVRPLENLAENTLFQTIDRKVVDDTVNRTGGLFRWLGARIATAQTGSVRTYIAVMIAGVLVIMLSLLAS
;
A
#
# COMPACT_ATOMS: atom_id res chain seq x y z
N LEU A 1 30.62 4.26 23.42
CA LEU A 1 30.48 3.75 22.04
C LEU A 1 30.43 2.24 22.13
N HIS A 2 29.26 1.65 21.95
CA HIS A 2 29.14 0.19 21.90
C HIS A 2 29.25 -0.24 20.44
N GLU A 3 30.12 -1.21 20.18
CA GLU A 3 30.16 -1.87 18.89
C GLU A 3 28.81 -2.55 18.62
N SER A 4 28.39 -2.59 17.35
CA SER A 4 27.10 -3.18 17.01
C SER A 4 27.09 -4.68 17.36
N PRO A 5 25.92 -5.25 17.70
CA PRO A 5 25.79 -6.66 18.04
C PRO A 5 26.39 -7.57 16.97
N ARG A 6 26.96 -8.71 17.36
CA ARG A 6 27.62 -9.65 16.43
C ARG A 6 26.73 -10.14 15.28
N SER A 7 25.41 -10.13 15.46
CA SER A 7 24.45 -10.43 14.40
C SER A 7 24.45 -9.38 13.28
N MET A 8 24.66 -8.10 13.59
CA MET A 8 24.74 -7.03 12.59
C MET A 8 26.11 -6.99 11.91
N THR A 9 27.20 -7.11 12.66
CA THR A 9 28.56 -7.10 12.07
C THR A 9 28.81 -8.31 11.18
N GLY A 10 28.28 -9.49 11.55
CA GLY A 10 28.33 -10.67 10.70
C GLY A 10 27.65 -10.45 9.34
N VAL A 11 26.44 -9.88 9.33
CA VAL A 11 25.70 -9.59 8.08
C VAL A 11 26.44 -8.54 7.24
N LEU A 12 26.90 -7.44 7.83
CA LEU A 12 27.62 -6.40 7.10
C LEU A 12 28.94 -6.90 6.51
N THR A 13 29.67 -7.75 7.24
CA THR A 13 30.93 -8.34 6.75
C THR A 13 30.66 -9.29 5.58
N ALA A 14 29.62 -10.13 5.68
CA ALA A 14 29.23 -11.01 4.57
C ALA A 14 28.83 -10.22 3.32
N LEU A 15 28.05 -9.14 3.47
CA LEU A 15 27.69 -8.25 2.36
C LEU A 15 28.92 -7.56 1.75
N ALA A 16 29.86 -7.09 2.57
CA ALA A 16 31.09 -6.45 2.10
C ALA A 16 31.98 -7.42 1.30
N LEU A 17 32.14 -8.66 1.77
CA LEU A 17 32.85 -9.71 1.05
C LEU A 17 32.16 -10.05 -0.27
N GLY A 18 30.83 -10.17 -0.27
CA GLY A 18 30.05 -10.40 -1.49
C GLY A 18 30.23 -9.28 -2.52
N ALA A 19 30.14 -8.02 -2.10
CA ALA A 19 30.36 -6.86 -2.96
C ALA A 19 31.78 -6.83 -3.54
N ALA A 20 32.80 -7.14 -2.72
CA ALA A 20 34.19 -7.22 -3.18
C ALA A 20 34.42 -8.35 -4.19
N MET A 21 33.83 -9.54 -3.95
CA MET A 21 33.91 -10.68 -4.87
C MET A 21 33.25 -10.37 -6.21
N ILE A 22 32.05 -9.79 -6.21
CA ILE A 22 31.34 -9.40 -7.44
C ILE A 22 32.16 -8.35 -8.20
N GLY A 23 32.72 -7.35 -7.51
CA GLY A 23 33.60 -6.35 -8.12
C GLY A 23 34.84 -6.98 -8.79
N PHE A 24 35.45 -7.98 -8.14
CA PHE A 24 36.60 -8.71 -8.70
C PHE A 24 36.24 -9.59 -9.90
N LEU A 25 35.08 -10.24 -9.90
CA LEU A 25 34.60 -11.05 -11.03
C LEU A 25 34.17 -10.19 -12.23
N ASN A 26 33.82 -8.93 -11.99
CA ASN A 26 33.33 -8.00 -13.01
C ASN A 26 34.41 -7.03 -13.54
N VAL A 27 35.68 -7.42 -13.51
CA VAL A 27 36.77 -6.58 -14.05
C VAL A 27 36.59 -6.41 -15.57
N PRO A 28 36.54 -5.15 -16.06
CA PRO A 28 36.34 -4.86 -17.48
C PRO A 28 37.46 -5.35 -18.39
N HIS A 29 37.14 -5.51 -19.68
CA HIS A 29 38.09 -5.99 -20.70
C HIS A 29 39.31 -5.07 -20.87
N PHE A 30 39.14 -3.75 -20.73
CA PHE A 30 40.25 -2.79 -20.82
C PHE A 30 41.28 -2.90 -19.68
N LEU A 31 40.97 -3.59 -18.58
CA LEU A 31 41.91 -3.90 -17.48
C LEU A 31 42.45 -5.34 -17.55
N GLY A 32 42.19 -6.06 -18.64
CA GLY A 32 42.58 -7.46 -18.82
C GLY A 32 41.63 -8.48 -18.19
N GLY A 33 40.44 -8.04 -17.76
CA GLY A 33 39.37 -8.91 -17.28
C GLY A 33 38.47 -9.44 -18.40
N HIS A 34 37.56 -10.34 -18.06
CA HIS A 34 36.59 -10.91 -19.00
C HIS A 34 35.14 -10.47 -18.70
N ALA A 35 34.94 -9.55 -17.74
CA ALA A 35 33.61 -9.14 -17.26
C ALA A 35 32.66 -10.34 -17.07
N ALA A 36 33.17 -11.43 -16.50
CA ALA A 36 32.54 -12.75 -16.54
C ALA A 36 31.14 -12.77 -15.90
N PHE A 37 30.95 -11.94 -14.86
CA PHE A 37 29.65 -11.78 -14.21
C PHE A 37 28.65 -11.04 -15.10
N ALA A 38 29.04 -9.92 -15.73
CA ALA A 38 28.17 -9.18 -16.65
C ALA A 38 27.74 -10.06 -17.83
N HIS A 39 28.66 -10.82 -18.41
CA HIS A 39 28.36 -11.76 -19.49
C HIS A 39 27.43 -12.90 -19.04
N TYR A 40 27.61 -13.41 -17.82
CA TYR A 40 26.71 -14.42 -17.24
C TYR A 40 25.28 -13.88 -17.05
N VAL A 41 25.14 -12.65 -16.54
CA VAL A 41 23.83 -11.99 -16.38
C VAL A 41 23.18 -11.75 -17.74
N ASP A 42 23.93 -11.27 -18.71
CA ASP A 42 23.43 -11.05 -20.08
C ASP A 42 22.91 -12.33 -20.73
N THR A 43 23.62 -13.45 -20.53
CA THR A 43 23.18 -14.77 -21.02
C THR A 43 21.96 -15.32 -20.26
N ALA A 44 21.79 -14.96 -18.99
CA ALA A 44 20.69 -15.42 -18.14
C ALA A 44 19.39 -14.63 -18.35
N VAL A 45 19.47 -13.38 -18.82
CA VAL A 45 18.31 -12.55 -19.13
C VAL A 45 17.99 -12.71 -20.62
N VAL A 46 17.14 -13.70 -20.96
CA VAL A 46 16.59 -13.85 -22.32
C VAL A 46 15.71 -12.64 -22.63
N THR A 47 16.30 -11.58 -23.17
CA THR A 47 15.58 -10.38 -23.59
C THR A 47 15.36 -10.48 -25.10
N GLU A 48 14.11 -10.67 -25.53
CA GLU A 48 13.67 -10.53 -26.94
C GLU A 48 13.71 -9.06 -27.43
N GLY A 49 14.69 -8.31 -26.97
CA GLY A 49 14.90 -6.90 -27.27
C GLY A 49 16.37 -6.64 -27.09
N ALA A 50 17.17 -7.15 -28.02
CA ALA A 50 18.59 -6.87 -28.11
C ALA A 50 18.79 -5.36 -28.00
N VAL A 51 19.25 -4.90 -26.84
CA VAL A 51 19.92 -3.62 -26.74
C VAL A 51 21.15 -3.80 -27.58
N ALA A 52 21.13 -3.22 -28.79
CA ALA A 52 22.23 -3.31 -29.74
C ALA A 52 23.54 -3.10 -28.98
N GLU A 53 24.44 -4.08 -29.06
CA GLU A 53 25.82 -3.93 -28.60
C GLU A 53 26.30 -2.57 -29.12
N ALA A 54 26.52 -1.62 -28.21
CA ALA A 54 27.21 -0.41 -28.57
C ALA A 54 28.56 -0.89 -29.14
N PRO A 55 28.90 -0.56 -30.40
CA PRO A 55 30.10 -1.09 -31.03
C PRO A 55 31.25 -0.75 -30.11
N HIS A 56 31.96 -1.76 -29.59
CA HIS A 56 33.06 -1.63 -28.64
C HIS A 56 33.86 -0.38 -29.01
N GLY A 57 33.57 0.70 -28.28
CA GLY A 57 34.16 1.99 -28.59
C GLY A 57 35.65 1.78 -28.45
N ARG A 58 36.46 2.42 -29.31
CA ARG A 58 37.93 2.39 -29.19
C ARG A 58 38.28 2.44 -27.70
N VAL A 59 39.12 1.53 -27.19
CA VAL A 59 39.44 1.40 -25.75
C VAL A 59 39.69 2.76 -25.06
N SER A 60 40.22 3.74 -25.81
CA SER A 60 40.36 5.13 -25.39
C SER A 60 39.05 5.82 -24.94
N VAL A 61 37.92 5.58 -25.61
CA VAL A 61 36.60 6.14 -25.29
C VAL A 61 36.04 5.48 -24.03
N GLU A 62 36.12 4.15 -23.93
CA GLU A 62 35.68 3.42 -22.73
C GLU A 62 36.47 3.87 -21.49
N LEU A 63 37.80 3.97 -21.61
CA LEU A 63 38.66 4.47 -20.54
C LEU A 63 38.36 5.93 -20.21
N ALA A 64 38.14 6.79 -21.22
CA ALA A 64 37.81 8.19 -20.99
C ALA A 64 36.48 8.34 -20.23
N LEU A 65 35.44 7.57 -20.60
CA LEU A 65 34.16 7.57 -19.90
C LEU A 65 34.27 6.99 -18.49
N ALA A 66 35.05 5.92 -18.29
CA ALA A 66 35.31 5.34 -16.98
C ALA A 66 36.00 6.35 -16.06
N VAL A 67 37.08 6.99 -16.53
CA VAL A 67 37.81 8.03 -15.78
C VAL A 67 36.89 9.21 -15.49
N LEU A 68 36.13 9.69 -16.48
CA LEU A 68 35.20 10.79 -16.29
C LEU A 68 34.14 10.46 -15.23
N SER A 69 33.57 9.26 -15.27
CA SER A 69 32.59 8.79 -14.29
C SER A 69 33.17 8.76 -12.87
N VAL A 70 34.38 8.21 -12.70
CA VAL A 70 35.09 8.20 -11.41
C VAL A 70 35.34 9.63 -10.93
N MET A 71 35.78 10.53 -11.82
CA MET A 71 36.04 11.93 -11.48
C MET A 71 34.77 12.66 -11.04
N VAL A 72 33.65 12.46 -11.74
CA VAL A 72 32.35 13.05 -11.37
C VAL A 72 31.87 12.50 -10.01
N GLY A 73 32.00 11.19 -9.77
CA GLY A 73 31.67 10.58 -8.48
C GLY A 73 32.52 11.14 -7.33
N LEU A 74 33.83 11.27 -7.54
CA LEU A 74 34.75 11.87 -6.57
C LEU A 74 34.46 13.36 -6.32
N ALA A 75 34.10 14.11 -7.36
CA ALA A 75 33.69 15.50 -7.22
C ALA A 75 32.42 15.62 -6.36
N GLY A 76 31.42 14.76 -6.58
CA GLY A 76 30.22 14.67 -5.77
C GLY A 76 30.53 14.33 -4.30
N LEU A 77 31.39 13.33 -4.06
CA LEU A 77 31.84 12.96 -2.72
C LEU A 77 32.57 14.11 -2.01
N MET A 78 33.47 14.81 -2.73
CA MET A 78 34.21 15.94 -2.18
C MET A 78 33.29 17.12 -1.85
N LEU A 79 32.29 17.38 -2.70
CA LEU A 79 31.27 18.40 -2.45
C LEU A 79 30.45 18.05 -1.19
N ALA A 80 29.99 16.81 -1.08
CA ALA A 80 29.26 16.33 0.09
C ALA A 80 30.10 16.42 1.37
N TRP A 81 31.37 15.97 1.34
CA TRP A 81 32.28 16.09 2.48
C TRP A 81 32.46 17.56 2.90
N ARG A 82 32.61 18.46 1.93
CA ARG A 82 32.75 19.89 2.22
C ARG A 82 31.50 20.47 2.88
N TRP A 83 30.32 20.10 2.40
CA TRP A 83 29.04 20.61 2.89
C TRP A 83 28.60 20.01 4.23
N TYR A 84 28.91 18.75 4.49
CA TYR A 84 28.42 18.05 5.70
C TYR A 84 29.47 17.89 6.80
N VAL A 85 30.76 17.84 6.45
CA VAL A 85 31.85 17.66 7.44
C VAL A 85 32.58 18.97 7.69
N LYS A 86 33.01 19.67 6.62
CA LYS A 86 33.87 20.86 6.77
C LYS A 86 33.10 22.12 7.14
N ASP A 87 31.94 22.36 6.52
CA ASP A 87 31.11 23.53 6.81
C ASP A 87 29.61 23.24 6.64
N PRO A 88 28.95 22.76 7.71
CA PRO A 88 27.51 22.48 7.73
C PRO A 88 26.59 23.71 7.58
N SER A 89 27.13 24.94 7.51
CA SER A 89 26.33 26.15 7.32
C SER A 89 26.03 26.43 5.84
N LEU A 90 26.87 25.93 4.92
CA LEU A 90 26.73 26.14 3.48
C LEU A 90 25.39 25.61 2.92
N PRO A 91 24.94 24.39 3.25
CA PRO A 91 23.66 23.89 2.73
C PRO A 91 22.48 24.76 3.12
N LYS A 92 22.45 25.29 4.36
CA LYS A 92 21.35 26.16 4.82
C LYS A 92 21.21 27.40 3.95
N SER A 93 22.33 28.07 3.67
CA SER A 93 22.33 29.25 2.81
C SER A 93 21.92 28.97 1.36
N TYR A 94 22.15 27.75 0.86
CA TYR A 94 21.73 27.32 -0.48
C TYR A 94 20.22 27.01 -0.52
N VAL A 95 19.72 26.34 0.52
CA VAL A 95 18.29 26.03 0.69
C VAL A 95 17.47 27.31 0.80
N ASP A 96 17.93 28.31 1.57
CA ASP A 96 17.20 29.58 1.71
C ASP A 96 17.01 30.31 0.37
N ARG A 97 17.93 30.12 -0.58
CA ARG A 97 17.84 30.71 -1.93
C ARG A 97 17.01 29.86 -2.91
N ASN A 98 16.94 28.55 -2.70
CA ASN A 98 16.30 27.59 -3.62
C ASN A 98 15.20 26.78 -2.91
N ARG A 99 14.47 27.43 -2.01
CA ARG A 99 13.51 26.78 -1.12
C ARG A 99 12.48 25.94 -1.88
N GLU A 100 11.94 26.44 -2.98
CA GLU A 100 10.95 25.70 -3.78
C GLU A 100 11.49 24.39 -4.36
N LEU A 101 12.72 24.42 -4.90
CA LEU A 101 13.35 23.21 -5.45
C LEU A 101 13.73 22.24 -4.32
N TYR A 102 14.20 22.78 -3.18
CA TYR A 102 14.49 21.98 -2.01
C TYR A 102 13.23 21.30 -1.49
N ASP A 103 12.13 22.05 -1.29
CA ASP A 103 10.85 21.55 -0.82
C ASP A 103 10.30 20.49 -1.80
N LEU A 104 10.43 20.69 -3.12
CA LEU A 104 10.04 19.68 -4.10
C LEU A 104 10.81 18.35 -3.94
N VAL A 105 12.13 18.39 -3.77
CA VAL A 105 12.94 17.17 -3.58
C VAL A 105 12.76 16.58 -2.18
N HIS A 106 12.63 17.44 -1.17
CA HIS A 106 12.40 17.09 0.23
C HIS A 106 11.07 16.34 0.39
N ASP A 107 10.03 16.83 -0.27
CA ASP A 107 8.69 16.20 -0.30
C ASP A 107 8.64 15.06 -1.32
N LYS A 108 9.80 14.48 -1.70
CA LYS A 108 9.93 13.34 -2.62
C LYS A 108 9.16 13.53 -3.94
N TYR A 109 9.22 14.73 -4.50
CA TYR A 109 8.48 15.13 -5.71
C TYR A 109 6.95 15.16 -5.55
N ARG A 110 6.47 15.21 -4.31
CA ARG A 110 5.04 15.26 -3.93
C ARG A 110 4.21 14.07 -4.44
N VAL A 111 4.88 12.94 -4.70
CA VAL A 111 4.26 11.73 -5.23
C VAL A 111 3.35 11.09 -4.19
N ASP A 112 3.80 11.04 -2.93
CA ASP A 112 3.06 10.45 -1.83
C ASP A 112 1.76 11.25 -1.57
N GLU A 113 1.85 12.58 -1.52
CA GLU A 113 0.71 13.49 -1.29
C GLU A 113 -0.27 13.47 -2.46
N PHE A 114 0.24 13.34 -3.70
CA PHE A 114 -0.62 13.18 -4.86
C PHE A 114 -1.39 11.86 -4.78
N TYR A 115 -0.74 10.75 -4.44
CA TYR A 115 -1.41 9.46 -4.30
C TYR A 115 -2.45 9.48 -3.18
N GLU A 116 -2.09 10.08 -2.04
CA GLU A 116 -2.98 10.28 -0.90
C GLU A 116 -4.23 11.10 -1.30
N GLY A 117 -4.03 12.21 -1.99
CA GLY A 117 -5.12 13.10 -2.39
C GLY A 117 -5.97 12.60 -3.56
N ALA A 118 -5.36 11.92 -4.53
CA ALA A 118 -6.02 11.51 -5.77
C ALA A 118 -6.61 10.09 -5.71
N VAL A 119 -6.05 9.21 -4.88
CA VAL A 119 -6.45 7.79 -4.81
C VAL A 119 -6.99 7.44 -3.43
N VAL A 120 -6.22 7.66 -2.36
CA VAL A 120 -6.58 7.18 -1.02
C VAL A 120 -7.81 7.89 -0.48
N ARG A 121 -7.78 9.22 -0.34
CA ARG A 121 -8.88 9.99 0.25
C ARG A 121 -10.20 9.85 -0.51
N PRO A 122 -10.25 9.86 -1.85
CA PRO A 122 -11.49 9.61 -2.57
C PRO A 122 -12.07 8.22 -2.29
N LEU A 123 -11.22 7.19 -2.23
CA LEU A 123 -11.67 5.82 -1.92
C LEU A 123 -12.18 5.70 -0.48
N GLU A 124 -11.47 6.28 0.49
CA GLU A 124 -11.92 6.32 1.89
C GLU A 124 -13.25 7.06 2.03
N ASN A 125 -13.39 8.23 1.42
CA ASN A 125 -14.63 8.99 1.44
C ASN A 125 -15.81 8.22 0.82
N LEU A 126 -15.57 7.47 -0.27
CA LEU A 126 -16.59 6.61 -0.87
C LEU A 126 -16.98 5.45 0.06
N ALA A 127 -16.01 4.83 0.72
CA ALA A 127 -16.26 3.74 1.66
C ALA A 127 -17.05 4.23 2.89
N GLU A 128 -16.63 5.32 3.52
CA GLU A 128 -17.24 5.82 4.74
C GLU A 128 -18.61 6.48 4.50
N ASN A 129 -18.71 7.38 3.53
CA ASN A 129 -19.92 8.17 3.35
C ASN A 129 -20.98 7.42 2.51
N THR A 130 -20.57 6.66 1.51
CA THR A 130 -21.53 5.97 0.64
C THR A 130 -21.84 4.58 1.17
N LEU A 131 -20.83 3.71 1.28
CA LEU A 131 -21.08 2.32 1.66
C LEU A 131 -21.54 2.22 3.11
N PHE A 132 -20.81 2.80 4.06
CA PHE A 132 -21.14 2.63 5.47
C PHE A 132 -22.35 3.48 5.92
N GLN A 133 -22.34 4.80 5.68
CA GLN A 133 -23.45 5.63 6.16
C GLN A 133 -24.76 5.43 5.39
N THR A 134 -24.70 5.21 4.07
CA THR A 134 -25.93 5.11 3.27
C THR A 134 -26.44 3.67 3.20
N ILE A 135 -25.58 2.68 2.93
CA ILE A 135 -26.06 1.30 2.79
C ILE A 135 -26.27 0.69 4.17
N ASP A 136 -25.25 0.64 5.01
CA ASP A 136 -25.34 -0.08 6.29
C ASP A 136 -26.28 0.63 7.27
N ARG A 137 -25.97 1.88 7.66
CA ARG A 137 -26.76 2.58 8.69
C ARG A 137 -28.17 2.99 8.28
N LYS A 138 -28.43 3.21 6.99
CA LYS A 138 -29.72 3.73 6.54
C LYS A 138 -30.56 2.69 5.81
N VAL A 139 -29.97 1.79 5.03
CA VAL A 139 -30.75 0.75 4.37
C VAL A 139 -30.86 -0.48 5.26
N VAL A 140 -29.76 -1.00 5.79
CA VAL A 140 -29.77 -2.23 6.59
C VAL A 140 -30.45 -1.99 7.93
N ASP A 141 -29.97 -1.02 8.72
CA ASP A 141 -30.51 -0.76 10.06
C ASP A 141 -31.98 -0.33 10.03
N ASP A 142 -32.39 0.57 9.13
CA ASP A 142 -33.81 0.96 9.05
C ASP A 142 -34.71 -0.22 8.66
N THR A 143 -34.25 -1.09 7.76
CA THR A 143 -35.03 -2.26 7.35
C THR A 143 -35.21 -3.23 8.52
N VAL A 144 -34.15 -3.47 9.28
CA VAL A 144 -34.21 -4.32 10.48
C VAL A 144 -35.12 -3.70 11.53
N ASN A 145 -34.96 -2.40 11.81
CA ASN A 145 -35.74 -1.69 12.82
C ASN A 145 -37.23 -1.64 12.46
N ARG A 146 -37.57 -1.40 11.19
CA ARG A 146 -38.97 -1.42 10.72
C ARG A 146 -39.59 -2.80 10.82
N THR A 147 -38.83 -3.84 10.45
CA THR A 147 -39.29 -5.22 10.56
C THR A 147 -39.55 -5.58 12.02
N GLY A 148 -38.62 -5.30 12.93
CA GLY A 148 -38.82 -5.51 14.36
C GLY A 148 -39.97 -4.68 14.94
N GLY A 149 -40.14 -3.44 14.48
CA GLY A 149 -41.25 -2.57 14.84
C GLY A 149 -42.61 -3.13 14.42
N LEU A 150 -42.71 -3.68 13.20
CA LEU A 150 -43.92 -4.32 12.70
C LEU A 150 -44.31 -5.52 13.57
N PHE A 151 -43.37 -6.40 13.88
CA PHE A 151 -43.65 -7.56 14.75
C PHE A 151 -44.04 -7.14 16.17
N ARG A 152 -43.39 -6.10 16.72
CA ARG A 152 -43.76 -5.55 18.03
C ARG A 152 -45.17 -4.95 18.02
N TRP A 153 -45.54 -4.24 16.96
CA TRP A 153 -46.88 -3.69 16.78
C TRP A 153 -47.94 -4.79 16.66
N LEU A 154 -47.68 -5.82 15.84
CA LEU A 154 -48.56 -6.99 15.71
C LEU A 154 -48.74 -7.70 17.04
N GLY A 155 -47.65 -7.95 17.76
CA GLY A 155 -47.67 -8.55 19.10
C GLY A 155 -48.50 -7.75 20.09
N ALA A 156 -48.36 -6.42 20.09
CA ALA A 156 -49.15 -5.53 20.94
C ALA A 156 -50.66 -5.60 20.60
N ARG A 157 -51.03 -5.65 19.32
CA ARG A 157 -52.44 -5.79 18.90
C ARG A 157 -53.03 -7.14 19.30
N ILE A 158 -52.28 -8.22 19.16
CA ILE A 158 -52.70 -9.55 19.61
C ILE A 158 -52.83 -9.58 21.13
N ALA A 159 -51.90 -8.95 21.86
CA ALA A 159 -51.97 -8.86 23.32
C ALA A 159 -53.23 -8.13 23.81
N THR A 160 -53.65 -7.06 23.12
CA THR A 160 -54.90 -6.35 23.47
C THR A 160 -56.17 -7.17 23.23
N ALA A 161 -56.12 -8.23 22.42
CA ALA A 161 -57.25 -9.14 22.24
C ALA A 161 -57.45 -10.07 23.46
N GLN A 162 -56.45 -10.20 24.34
CA GLN A 162 -56.59 -10.94 25.59
C GLN A 162 -57.16 -10.01 26.68
N THR A 163 -58.48 -9.95 26.77
CA THR A 163 -59.20 -9.08 27.70
C THR A 163 -59.31 -9.64 29.13
N GLY A 164 -58.84 -10.87 29.38
CA GLY A 164 -58.92 -11.54 30.68
C GLY A 164 -60.33 -11.99 31.10
N SER A 165 -61.35 -11.77 30.26
CA SER A 165 -62.74 -12.13 30.53
C SER A 165 -63.05 -13.57 30.13
N VAL A 166 -63.38 -14.42 31.11
CA VAL A 166 -63.80 -15.83 30.88
C VAL A 166 -64.95 -15.93 29.88
N ARG A 167 -65.90 -14.97 29.90
CA ARG A 167 -67.03 -14.92 28.95
C ARG A 167 -66.56 -14.76 27.51
N THR A 168 -65.55 -13.91 27.27
CA THR A 168 -65.01 -13.68 25.92
C THR A 168 -64.30 -14.94 25.41
N TYR A 169 -63.53 -15.64 26.26
CA TYR A 169 -62.89 -16.89 25.88
C TYR A 169 -63.88 -17.99 25.48
N ILE A 170 -64.95 -18.18 26.26
CA ILE A 170 -65.98 -19.18 25.96
C ILE A 170 -66.66 -18.88 24.62
N ALA A 171 -67.01 -17.62 24.35
CA ALA A 171 -67.63 -17.21 23.10
C ALA A 171 -66.73 -17.49 21.88
N VAL A 172 -65.43 -17.17 21.98
CA VAL A 172 -64.45 -17.45 20.93
C VAL A 172 -64.25 -18.95 20.71
N MET A 173 -64.21 -19.77 21.77
CA MET A 173 -64.11 -21.23 21.62
C MET A 173 -65.31 -21.83 20.90
N ILE A 174 -66.54 -21.45 21.29
CA ILE A 174 -67.76 -21.97 20.64
C ILE A 174 -67.77 -21.58 19.15
N ALA A 175 -67.42 -20.32 18.83
CA ALA A 175 -67.30 -19.88 17.45
C ALA A 175 -66.25 -20.69 16.67
N GLY A 176 -65.08 -20.95 17.27
CA GLY A 176 -64.03 -21.76 16.67
C GLY A 176 -64.47 -23.20 16.38
N VAL A 177 -65.16 -23.85 17.33
CA VAL A 177 -65.70 -25.21 17.15
C VAL A 177 -66.73 -25.26 16.03
N LEU A 178 -67.63 -24.26 15.94
CA LEU A 178 -68.62 -24.17 14.87
C LEU A 178 -67.96 -24.01 13.50
N VAL A 179 -66.94 -23.15 13.38
CA VAL A 179 -66.18 -22.97 12.13
C VAL A 179 -65.50 -24.27 11.71
N ILE A 180 -64.87 -24.98 12.66
CA ILE A 180 -64.20 -26.25 12.38
C ILE A 180 -65.24 -27.29 11.92
N MET A 181 -66.36 -27.45 12.63
CA MET A 181 -67.43 -28.37 12.21
C MET A 181 -67.98 -28.04 10.83
N LEU A 182 -68.23 -26.77 10.54
CA LEU A 182 -68.72 -26.35 9.22
C LEU A 182 -67.68 -26.61 8.13
N SER A 183 -66.40 -26.38 8.39
CA SER A 183 -65.33 -26.66 7.43
C SER A 183 -65.20 -28.16 7.12
N LEU A 184 -65.38 -29.02 8.14
CA LEU A 184 -65.35 -30.48 7.99
C LEU A 184 -66.61 -31.05 7.32
N LEU A 185 -67.76 -30.39 7.46
CA LEU A 185 -68.99 -30.77 6.76
C LEU A 185 -69.00 -30.28 5.30
N ALA A 186 -68.20 -29.26 4.99
CA ALA A 186 -68.05 -28.69 3.64
C ALA A 186 -66.95 -29.37 2.81
N SER A 187 -66.12 -30.22 3.43
CA SER A 187 -65.07 -31.05 2.79
C SER A 187 -65.56 -32.47 2.55
#